data_AF-A0AAN6YQX8-F1
#
_entry.id   AF-A0AAN6YQX8-F1
#
_cell.length_a   1.000
_cell.length_b   1.000
_cell.length_c   1.000
_cell.angle_alpha   90.00
_cell.angle_beta   90.00
_cell.angle_gamma   90.00
#
_symmetry.space_group_name_H-M   'P 1'
#
loop_
_entity.id
_entity.type
_entity.pdbx_description
1 polymer ?
#
loop_
_entity_poly.entity_id
_entity_poly.type
_entity_poly.pdbx_seq_one_letter_code
_entity_poly.pdbx_strand_id
1 'polypeptide(L)'
;MPALLHLILPSLITYGAAALNAPAILQRQQSPPADDDLIDPVLQPYCDFSFCWHWGRPPPELCPLVQSSCANDSFASDNMAVQDGLNGKRPKCGIMQYQRDCYCSLKTSLSCAWNCTWEIWFETEDWFASVCPDAPAAKPIDFSGLPACARDCLDDAVFQSGCLTQTSNCFCSYGDLFGCHEKCEEEGDRRRIAEWLRAVCDITQAKAAEALATGKFSPGQPFLKQGVDGGKVSPLQPAKKQLRWDEVFVVTAVSLAALIGVVTWLYNWCAVRPRRKIRKS
;
A
#
# COMPACT_ATOMS: atom_id res chain seq x y z
N MET A 1 48.05 34.96 9.52
CA MET A 1 48.28 33.84 8.59
C MET A 1 47.02 32.98 8.57
N PRO A 2 46.22 33.08 7.50
CA PRO A 2 44.96 32.38 7.30
C PRO A 2 45.19 31.16 6.41
N ALA A 3 44.90 29.96 6.92
CA ALA A 3 44.74 28.73 6.13
C ALA A 3 44.27 27.64 7.09
N LEU A 4 43.48 26.69 6.59
CA LEU A 4 42.79 25.62 7.32
C LEU A 4 41.48 26.03 8.00
N LEU A 5 40.54 26.48 7.18
CA LEU A 5 39.10 26.27 7.41
C LEU A 5 38.49 25.60 6.17
N HIS A 6 39.05 24.44 5.79
CA HIS A 6 38.49 23.57 4.75
C HIS A 6 38.49 22.15 5.29
N LEU A 7 37.39 21.42 5.05
CA LEU A 7 37.10 20.04 5.46
C LEU A 7 36.75 20.00 6.95
N ILE A 8 35.47 20.07 7.33
CA ILE A 8 34.49 19.00 7.17
C ILE A 8 33.14 19.66 6.88
N LEU A 9 32.73 19.69 5.60
CA LEU A 9 31.29 19.73 5.33
C LEU A 9 30.77 18.39 5.83
N PRO A 10 29.77 18.32 6.74
CA PRO A 10 28.98 17.12 6.80
C PRO A 10 28.45 16.94 5.38
N SER A 11 28.68 15.76 4.81
CA SER A 11 27.96 15.31 3.63
C SER A 11 26.48 15.40 4.01
N LEU A 12 25.89 16.57 3.78
CA LEU A 12 24.50 16.73 3.45
C LEU A 12 24.36 15.77 2.28
N ILE A 13 23.94 14.55 2.61
CA ILE A 13 23.22 13.70 1.69
C ILE A 13 22.01 14.57 1.38
N THR A 14 22.18 15.46 0.40
CA THR A 14 21.11 15.90 -0.46
C THR A 14 20.58 14.59 -1.00
N TYR A 15 19.62 14.02 -0.28
CA TYR A 15 18.53 13.31 -0.92
C TYR A 15 18.07 14.31 -1.96
N GLY A 16 18.59 14.16 -3.17
CA GLY A 16 18.01 14.80 -4.32
C GLY A 16 16.58 14.31 -4.27
N ALA A 17 15.69 15.16 -3.76
CA ALA A 17 14.32 15.18 -4.22
C ALA A 17 14.50 15.37 -5.72
N ALA A 18 14.61 14.26 -6.45
CA ALA A 18 14.25 14.23 -7.83
C ALA A 18 12.83 14.78 -7.81
N ALA A 19 12.71 16.06 -8.15
CA ALA A 19 11.45 16.67 -8.48
C ALA A 19 11.00 15.89 -9.72
N LEU A 20 10.39 14.73 -9.48
CA LEU A 20 9.58 14.03 -10.44
C LEU A 20 8.64 15.10 -10.96
N ASN A 21 8.66 15.31 -12.27
CA ASN A 21 7.78 16.23 -12.96
C ASN A 21 6.33 15.88 -12.58
N ALA A 22 5.82 16.57 -11.56
CA ALA A 22 4.46 16.41 -11.05
C ALA A 22 3.33 16.94 -11.95
N PRO A 23 3.52 17.78 -13.00
CA PRO A 23 2.36 18.40 -13.65
C PRO A 23 1.56 17.42 -14.53
N ALA A 24 2.11 16.26 -14.91
CA ALA A 24 1.39 15.29 -15.75
C ALA A 24 0.46 14.34 -14.97
N ILE A 25 0.71 14.11 -13.67
CA ILE A 25 -0.09 13.19 -12.85
C ILE A 25 -1.34 13.89 -12.31
N LEU A 26 -1.20 15.14 -11.86
CA LEU A 26 -2.31 15.96 -11.36
C LEU A 26 -3.43 16.19 -12.39
N GLN A 27 -3.12 16.15 -13.69
CA GLN A 27 -4.09 16.42 -14.74
C GLN A 27 -5.02 15.23 -15.05
N ARG A 28 -4.75 14.02 -14.54
CA ARG A 28 -5.65 12.86 -14.72
C ARG A 28 -6.92 12.94 -13.88
N GLN A 29 -6.95 13.70 -12.79
CA GLN A 29 -8.02 13.66 -11.79
C GLN A 29 -9.28 14.47 -12.13
N GLN A 30 -9.35 15.17 -13.27
CA GLN A 30 -10.40 16.20 -13.50
C GLN A 30 -11.40 15.92 -14.63
N SER A 31 -11.43 14.70 -15.19
CA SER A 31 -12.47 14.39 -16.20
C SER A 31 -13.80 14.10 -15.50
N PRO A 32 -14.90 14.82 -15.82
CA PRO A 32 -16.22 14.45 -15.33
C PRO A 32 -16.57 13.02 -15.78
N PRO A 33 -17.37 12.27 -15.01
CA PRO A 33 -17.72 10.90 -15.36
C PRO A 33 -18.45 10.90 -16.71
N ALA A 34 -17.78 10.38 -17.75
CA ALA A 34 -18.43 10.07 -19.01
C ALA A 34 -19.09 8.70 -18.83
N ASP A 35 -20.41 8.65 -18.96
CA ASP A 35 -21.31 7.55 -18.58
C ASP A 35 -21.22 7.16 -17.09
N ASP A 36 -22.26 7.51 -16.33
CA ASP A 36 -22.32 7.41 -14.87
C ASP A 36 -22.07 5.99 -14.33
N ASP A 37 -22.25 4.95 -15.14
CA ASP A 37 -22.22 3.56 -14.69
C ASP A 37 -20.86 2.87 -14.86
N LEU A 38 -19.83 3.54 -15.37
CA LEU A 38 -18.52 2.91 -15.63
C LEU A 38 -17.41 3.45 -14.72
N ILE A 39 -16.52 2.54 -14.32
CA ILE A 39 -15.26 2.86 -13.65
C ILE A 39 -14.15 2.77 -14.67
N ASP A 40 -13.42 3.87 -14.78
CA ASP A 40 -12.19 3.94 -15.54
C ASP A 40 -10.97 3.84 -14.61
N PRO A 41 -10.27 2.68 -14.60
CA PRO A 41 -9.07 2.50 -13.79
C PRO A 41 -7.92 3.44 -14.12
N VAL A 42 -7.90 4.07 -15.30
CA VAL A 42 -6.83 4.99 -15.70
C VAL A 42 -6.91 6.32 -14.93
N LEU A 43 -8.07 6.62 -14.34
CA LEU A 43 -8.26 7.76 -13.44
C LEU A 43 -7.75 7.50 -12.02
N GLN A 44 -7.46 6.24 -11.68
CA GLN A 44 -6.82 5.89 -10.41
C GLN A 44 -5.38 6.45 -10.36
N PRO A 45 -4.88 6.82 -9.17
CA PRO A 45 -3.46 7.09 -8.96
C PRO A 45 -2.55 6.01 -9.54
N TYR A 46 -1.48 6.46 -10.19
CA TYR A 46 -0.60 5.59 -10.94
C TYR A 46 0.35 4.83 -9.99
N CYS A 47 0.43 3.52 -10.18
CA CYS A 47 1.25 2.63 -9.36
C CYS A 47 2.21 1.80 -10.20
N ASP A 48 3.51 2.09 -10.10
CA ASP A 48 4.57 1.41 -10.87
C ASP A 48 4.62 -0.11 -10.66
N PHE A 49 4.22 -0.60 -9.49
CA PHE A 49 4.35 -2.01 -9.10
C PHE A 49 3.03 -2.80 -9.12
N SER A 50 1.93 -2.21 -9.63
CA SER A 50 0.66 -2.93 -9.69
C SER A 50 0.62 -3.93 -10.85
N PHE A 51 0.96 -5.18 -10.58
CA PHE A 51 0.94 -6.24 -11.62
C PHE A 51 -0.45 -6.52 -12.23
N CYS A 52 -1.54 -6.04 -11.64
CA CYS A 52 -2.89 -6.27 -12.17
C CYS A 52 -3.60 -5.02 -12.71
N TRP A 53 -3.19 -3.79 -12.35
CA TRP A 53 -3.76 -2.59 -12.97
C TRP A 53 -3.04 -2.16 -14.25
N HIS A 54 -1.91 -2.76 -14.60
CA HIS A 54 -1.08 -2.28 -15.70
C HIS A 54 -1.71 -2.47 -17.10
N TRP A 55 -2.08 -1.33 -17.71
CA TRP A 55 -1.95 -0.97 -19.13
C TRP A 55 -2.34 -2.00 -20.19
N GLY A 56 -3.47 -2.69 -20.00
CA GLY A 56 -4.08 -3.45 -21.09
C GLY A 56 -4.99 -4.60 -20.68
N ARG A 57 -4.94 -5.05 -19.41
CA ARG A 57 -5.74 -6.18 -18.94
C ARG A 57 -6.13 -6.03 -17.47
N PRO A 58 -7.01 -5.07 -17.14
CA PRO A 58 -7.58 -5.06 -15.82
C PRO A 58 -8.25 -6.42 -15.57
N PRO A 59 -8.14 -6.95 -14.35
CA PRO A 59 -8.57 -8.29 -14.00
C PRO A 59 -10.07 -8.54 -14.29
N PRO A 60 -10.46 -9.33 -15.33
CA PRO A 60 -11.88 -9.60 -15.62
C PRO A 60 -12.59 -10.37 -14.50
N GLU A 61 -11.84 -11.00 -13.60
CA GLU A 61 -12.37 -11.76 -12.48
C GLU A 61 -12.72 -10.89 -11.27
N LEU A 62 -12.32 -9.61 -11.24
CA LEU A 62 -12.90 -8.66 -10.30
C LEU A 62 -14.34 -8.38 -10.70
N CYS A 63 -14.53 -7.97 -11.95
CA CYS A 63 -15.82 -7.64 -12.55
C CYS A 63 -15.79 -7.85 -14.07
N PRO A 64 -16.93 -8.21 -14.69
CA PRO A 64 -17.03 -8.25 -16.14
C PRO A 64 -16.56 -6.94 -16.77
N LEU A 65 -15.63 -7.04 -17.70
CA LEU A 65 -15.10 -5.89 -18.43
C LEU A 65 -16.12 -5.42 -19.47
N VAL A 66 -16.35 -4.13 -19.51
CA VAL A 66 -17.20 -3.48 -20.50
C VAL A 66 -16.31 -2.92 -21.60
N GLN A 67 -16.58 -3.33 -22.83
CA GLN A 67 -15.92 -2.77 -24.00
C GLN A 67 -16.73 -1.56 -24.48
N SER A 68 -16.31 -0.36 -24.09
CA SER A 68 -16.91 0.91 -24.50
C SER A 68 -15.98 1.70 -25.42
N SER A 69 -16.52 2.69 -26.13
CA SER A 69 -15.71 3.71 -26.83
C SER A 69 -14.97 4.58 -25.81
N CYS A 70 -13.69 4.89 -26.06
CA CYS A 70 -12.85 5.66 -25.11
C CYS A 70 -13.55 6.93 -24.61
N ALA A 71 -13.76 7.02 -23.31
CA ALA A 71 -14.32 8.21 -22.66
C ALA A 71 -13.48 9.48 -22.86
N ASN A 72 -12.15 9.35 -23.03
CA ASN A 72 -11.24 10.50 -22.99
C ASN A 72 -10.25 10.60 -24.18
N ASP A 73 -10.28 9.68 -25.16
CA ASP A 73 -9.39 9.71 -26.35
C ASP A 73 -7.89 9.92 -26.00
N SER A 74 -7.49 9.61 -24.76
CA SER A 74 -6.18 9.95 -24.20
C SER A 74 -5.18 8.83 -24.46
N PHE A 75 -3.90 9.15 -24.64
CA PHE A 75 -2.85 8.13 -24.83
C PHE A 75 -2.77 7.13 -23.66
N ALA A 76 -3.24 7.52 -22.46
CA ALA A 76 -3.33 6.62 -21.32
C ALA A 76 -4.44 5.57 -21.50
N SER A 77 -5.47 5.90 -22.29
CA SER A 77 -6.58 5.02 -22.64
C SER A 77 -6.27 4.03 -23.77
N ASP A 78 -5.16 4.22 -24.46
CA ASP A 78 -4.75 3.40 -25.61
C ASP A 78 -4.12 2.06 -25.19
N ASN A 79 -3.91 1.79 -23.90
CA ASN A 79 -3.59 0.46 -23.32
C ASN A 79 -2.50 -0.34 -24.05
N MET A 80 -1.51 0.34 -24.64
CA MET A 80 -0.51 -0.28 -25.51
C MET A 80 -1.11 -1.22 -26.57
N ALA A 81 -2.31 -0.93 -27.09
CA ALA A 81 -2.91 -1.72 -28.15
C ALA A 81 -1.87 -1.93 -29.24
N VAL A 82 -1.47 -3.19 -29.43
CA VAL A 82 -0.44 -3.58 -30.39
C VAL A 82 -0.83 -2.96 -31.71
N GLN A 83 0.09 -2.22 -32.31
CA GLN A 83 -0.09 -1.59 -33.60
C GLN A 83 -0.44 -2.69 -34.60
N ASP A 84 -1.72 -2.82 -34.95
CA ASP A 84 -2.15 -3.86 -35.88
C ASP A 84 -1.55 -3.51 -37.24
N GLY A 85 -0.54 -4.29 -37.64
CA GLY A 85 0.52 -3.92 -38.57
C GLY A 85 0.11 -3.77 -40.03
N LEU A 86 -1.19 -3.69 -40.33
CA LEU A 86 -1.70 -3.72 -41.70
C LEU A 86 -2.27 -2.39 -42.22
N ASN A 87 -2.74 -1.48 -41.35
CA ASN A 87 -3.47 -0.29 -41.82
C ASN A 87 -3.03 1.05 -41.23
N GLY A 88 -2.03 1.09 -40.33
CA GLY A 88 -1.53 2.34 -39.72
C GLY A 88 -2.54 3.12 -38.85
N LYS A 89 -3.81 2.69 -38.81
CA LYS A 89 -4.82 3.17 -37.87
C LYS A 89 -4.67 2.39 -36.57
N ARG A 90 -4.30 3.09 -35.50
CA ARG A 90 -4.41 2.53 -34.15
C ARG A 90 -5.88 2.13 -33.95
N PRO A 91 -6.21 0.93 -33.46
CA PRO A 91 -7.49 0.76 -32.80
C PRO A 91 -7.49 1.70 -31.60
N LYS A 92 -8.03 2.90 -31.80
CA LYS A 92 -8.55 3.71 -30.70
C LYS A 92 -9.67 2.86 -30.11
N CYS A 93 -9.74 2.71 -28.79
CA CYS A 93 -10.69 1.90 -28.01
C CYS A 93 -10.14 0.51 -27.59
N GLY A 94 -10.09 0.17 -26.30
CA GLY A 94 -10.52 0.93 -25.13
C GLY A 94 -9.97 0.33 -23.85
N ILE A 95 -9.88 1.18 -22.83
CA ILE A 95 -9.76 0.72 -21.46
C ILE A 95 -10.90 -0.25 -21.22
N MET A 96 -10.56 -1.45 -20.77
CA MET A 96 -11.54 -2.36 -20.24
C MET A 96 -12.06 -1.72 -18.94
N GLN A 97 -13.22 -1.09 -19.01
CA GLN A 97 -13.85 -0.44 -17.86
C GLN A 97 -14.62 -1.49 -17.04
N TYR A 98 -14.85 -1.20 -15.78
CA TYR A 98 -15.76 -2.00 -14.97
C TYR A 98 -17.12 -1.34 -14.89
N GLN A 99 -18.18 -2.15 -14.83
CA GLN A 99 -19.46 -1.66 -14.32
C GLN A 99 -19.26 -1.19 -12.88
N ARG A 100 -19.68 0.05 -12.58
CA ARG A 100 -19.56 0.70 -11.27
C ARG A 100 -20.21 -0.13 -10.18
N ASP A 101 -21.44 -0.58 -10.39
CA ASP A 101 -22.16 -1.38 -9.40
C ASP A 101 -21.40 -2.65 -9.03
N CYS A 102 -20.82 -3.32 -10.03
CA CYS A 102 -20.01 -4.49 -9.76
C CYS A 102 -18.75 -4.09 -8.96
N TYR A 103 -17.98 -3.14 -9.46
CA TYR A 103 -16.68 -2.79 -8.89
C TYR A 103 -16.80 -2.22 -7.46
N CYS A 104 -17.77 -1.35 -7.22
CA CYS A 104 -18.06 -0.76 -5.92
C CYS A 104 -18.67 -1.77 -4.93
N SER A 105 -19.21 -2.91 -5.39
CA SER A 105 -19.74 -3.96 -4.50
C SER A 105 -18.66 -4.87 -3.90
N LEU A 106 -17.47 -4.89 -4.50
CA LEU A 106 -16.35 -5.72 -4.04
C LEU A 106 -15.83 -5.22 -2.70
N LYS A 107 -15.42 -6.14 -1.80
CA LYS A 107 -14.77 -5.82 -0.52
C LYS A 107 -13.26 -5.62 -0.62
N THR A 108 -12.68 -5.97 -1.76
CA THR A 108 -11.24 -5.92 -2.05
C THR A 108 -10.97 -5.33 -3.43
N SER A 109 -11.74 -4.31 -3.83
CA SER A 109 -11.62 -3.62 -5.11
C SER A 109 -10.21 -3.05 -5.35
N LEU A 110 -9.52 -2.70 -4.27
CA LEU A 110 -8.17 -2.10 -4.30
C LEU A 110 -7.04 -3.10 -4.06
N SER A 111 -7.32 -4.40 -4.01
CA SER A 111 -6.29 -5.43 -3.78
C SER A 111 -5.13 -5.38 -4.77
N CYS A 112 -5.37 -4.86 -5.96
CA CYS A 112 -4.36 -4.66 -6.99
C CYS A 112 -3.42 -3.47 -6.75
N ALA A 113 -3.81 -2.51 -5.90
CA ALA A 113 -2.97 -1.41 -5.46
C ALA A 113 -2.11 -1.77 -4.23
N TRP A 114 -2.22 -2.99 -3.69
CA TRP A 114 -1.54 -3.36 -2.44
C TRP A 114 0.00 -3.27 -2.52
N ASN A 115 0.57 -3.51 -3.70
CA ASN A 115 2.03 -3.44 -3.91
C ASN A 115 2.55 -2.00 -4.16
N CYS A 116 1.68 -0.99 -4.08
CA CYS A 116 2.07 0.40 -4.27
C CYS A 116 2.78 0.95 -3.03
N THR A 117 3.41 2.12 -3.16
CA THR A 117 3.87 2.86 -1.99
C THR A 117 2.67 3.29 -1.14
N TRP A 118 2.87 3.49 0.17
CA TRP A 118 1.81 3.93 1.07
C TRP A 118 1.14 5.24 0.61
N GLU A 119 1.92 6.18 0.07
CA GLU A 119 1.39 7.43 -0.49
C GLU A 119 0.38 7.16 -1.61
N ILE A 120 0.75 6.34 -2.60
CA ILE A 120 -0.13 5.97 -3.72
C ILE A 120 -1.31 5.12 -3.25
N TRP A 121 -1.12 4.28 -2.23
CA TRP A 121 -2.21 3.53 -1.60
C TRP A 121 -3.27 4.48 -1.01
N PHE A 122 -2.86 5.49 -0.23
CA PHE A 122 -3.80 6.45 0.36
C PHE A 122 -4.51 7.29 -0.70
N GLU A 123 -3.78 7.78 -1.71
CA GLU A 123 -4.42 8.47 -2.84
C GLU A 123 -5.43 7.58 -3.56
N THR A 124 -5.13 6.28 -3.67
CA THR A 124 -6.02 5.29 -4.30
C THR A 124 -7.26 5.03 -3.44
N GLU A 125 -7.11 4.94 -2.12
CA GLU A 125 -8.26 4.83 -1.19
C GLU A 125 -9.16 6.08 -1.28
N ASP A 126 -8.58 7.28 -1.30
CA ASP A 126 -9.32 8.53 -1.44
C ASP A 126 -10.05 8.60 -2.78
N TRP A 127 -9.38 8.22 -3.88
CA TRP A 127 -10.01 8.10 -5.19
C TRP A 127 -11.18 7.11 -5.15
N PHE A 128 -10.99 5.92 -4.59
CA PHE A 128 -12.04 4.91 -4.50
C PHE A 128 -13.22 5.39 -3.66
N ALA A 129 -12.99 6.04 -2.52
CA ALA A 129 -14.04 6.60 -1.69
C ALA A 129 -14.82 7.71 -2.40
N SER A 130 -14.17 8.49 -3.27
CA SER A 130 -14.85 9.51 -4.08
C SER A 130 -15.72 8.91 -5.19
N VAL A 131 -15.28 7.81 -5.78
CA VAL A 131 -15.94 7.15 -6.92
C VAL A 131 -17.01 6.16 -6.46
N CYS A 132 -16.82 5.54 -5.31
CA CYS A 132 -17.66 4.50 -4.72
C CYS A 132 -17.98 4.82 -3.23
N PRO A 133 -18.67 5.94 -2.92
CA PRO A 133 -18.85 6.39 -1.53
C PRO A 133 -19.63 5.39 -0.66
N ASP A 134 -20.55 4.64 -1.25
CA ASP A 134 -21.38 3.66 -0.53
C ASP A 134 -20.79 2.25 -0.47
N ALA A 135 -19.62 2.04 -1.11
CA ALA A 135 -19.00 0.72 -1.20
C ALA A 135 -18.70 0.15 0.19
N PRO A 136 -18.96 -1.16 0.42
CA PRO A 136 -18.54 -1.85 1.63
C PRO A 136 -17.03 -1.72 1.88
N ALA A 137 -16.24 -1.63 0.80
CA ALA A 137 -14.79 -1.53 0.88
C ALA A 137 -14.25 -0.16 1.27
N ALA A 138 -15.06 0.89 1.18
CA ALA A 138 -14.71 2.23 1.65
C ALA A 138 -15.11 2.44 3.13
N LYS A 139 -15.89 1.51 3.70
CA LYS A 139 -16.37 1.62 5.08
C LYS A 139 -15.36 1.03 6.07
N PRO A 140 -15.17 1.65 7.24
CA PRO A 140 -14.41 1.06 8.33
C PRO A 140 -14.98 -0.30 8.72
N ILE A 141 -14.11 -1.23 9.09
CA ILE A 141 -14.50 -2.55 9.54
C ILE A 141 -15.16 -2.46 10.92
N ASP A 142 -16.27 -3.18 11.09
CA ASP A 142 -16.86 -3.39 12.40
C ASP A 142 -16.19 -4.56 13.12
N PHE A 143 -15.35 -4.25 14.12
CA PHE A 143 -14.69 -5.24 14.97
C PHE A 143 -15.61 -5.80 16.08
N SER A 144 -16.83 -5.29 16.25
CA SER A 144 -17.74 -5.72 17.32
C SER A 144 -18.15 -7.20 17.21
N GLY A 145 -18.11 -7.78 16.00
CA GLY A 145 -18.36 -9.19 15.76
C GLY A 145 -17.26 -10.14 16.26
N LEU A 146 -16.07 -9.64 16.62
CA LEU A 146 -14.97 -10.44 17.13
C LEU A 146 -15.13 -10.76 18.62
N PRO A 147 -14.58 -11.90 19.09
CA PRO A 147 -14.47 -12.18 20.51
C PRO A 147 -13.47 -11.23 21.19
N ALA A 148 -13.67 -10.99 22.49
CA ALA A 148 -12.86 -10.02 23.25
C ALA A 148 -11.35 -10.34 23.22
N CYS A 149 -10.97 -11.62 23.14
CA CYS A 149 -9.57 -12.05 23.06
C CYS A 149 -8.82 -11.56 21.80
N ALA A 150 -9.53 -11.25 20.71
CA ALA A 150 -8.94 -10.81 19.45
C ALA A 150 -9.34 -9.38 19.05
N ARG A 151 -10.48 -8.86 19.53
CA ARG A 151 -11.06 -7.58 19.10
C ARG A 151 -10.08 -6.42 19.19
N ASP A 152 -9.66 -6.08 20.41
CA ASP A 152 -8.80 -4.91 20.65
C ASP A 152 -7.42 -5.09 20.00
N CYS A 153 -6.93 -6.32 19.96
CA CYS A 153 -5.67 -6.65 19.29
C CYS A 153 -5.74 -6.37 17.79
N LEU A 154 -6.81 -6.82 17.12
CA LEU A 154 -6.96 -6.64 15.67
C LEU A 154 -7.20 -5.17 15.31
N ASP A 155 -8.02 -4.46 16.08
CA ASP A 155 -8.27 -3.03 15.89
C ASP A 155 -6.96 -2.23 15.89
N ASP A 156 -6.15 -2.42 16.94
CA ASP A 156 -4.82 -1.79 17.08
C ASP A 156 -3.84 -2.22 15.98
N ALA A 157 -3.77 -3.53 15.69
CA ALA A 157 -2.79 -4.07 14.75
C ALA A 157 -3.07 -3.65 13.31
N VAL A 158 -4.35 -3.59 12.91
CA VAL A 158 -4.76 -3.11 11.58
C VAL A 158 -4.34 -1.65 11.41
N PHE A 159 -4.62 -0.79 12.38
CA PHE A 159 -4.17 0.60 12.31
C PHE A 159 -2.64 0.70 12.20
N GLN A 160 -1.90 -0.04 13.02
CA GLN A 160 -0.43 -0.03 13.04
C GLN A 160 0.22 -0.59 11.78
N SER A 161 -0.50 -1.43 11.03
CA SER A 161 -0.01 -1.98 9.77
C SER A 161 0.02 -0.97 8.63
N GLY A 162 -0.62 0.20 8.80
CA GLY A 162 -0.76 1.24 7.78
C GLY A 162 -2.17 1.37 7.22
N CYS A 163 -3.11 0.50 7.62
CA CYS A 163 -4.53 0.63 7.32
C CYS A 163 -5.20 1.70 8.19
N LEU A 164 -4.84 2.96 7.98
CA LEU A 164 -5.25 4.10 8.82
C LEU A 164 -6.77 4.28 8.89
N THR A 165 -7.47 4.02 7.79
CA THR A 165 -8.93 4.10 7.67
C THR A 165 -9.65 2.84 8.13
N GLN A 166 -8.90 1.78 8.47
CA GLN A 166 -9.38 0.47 8.89
C GLN A 166 -10.46 -0.10 7.95
N THR A 167 -10.33 0.16 6.66
CA THR A 167 -11.27 -0.31 5.64
C THR A 167 -11.10 -1.81 5.38
N SER A 168 -12.17 -2.45 4.91
CA SER A 168 -12.08 -3.84 4.45
C SER A 168 -11.15 -3.97 3.24
N ASN A 169 -11.05 -2.95 2.38
CA ASN A 169 -10.07 -2.94 1.29
C ASN A 169 -8.64 -3.13 1.80
N CYS A 170 -8.20 -2.35 2.78
CA CYS A 170 -6.84 -2.44 3.29
C CYS A 170 -6.59 -3.75 4.05
N PHE A 171 -7.44 -4.04 5.05
CA PHE A 171 -7.27 -5.23 5.89
C PHE A 171 -7.31 -6.53 5.10
N CYS A 172 -8.32 -6.70 4.23
CA CYS A 172 -8.50 -7.92 3.48
C CYS A 172 -7.49 -8.06 2.34
N SER A 173 -6.90 -6.96 1.85
CA SER A 173 -5.79 -7.02 0.89
C SER A 173 -4.48 -7.40 1.56
N TYR A 174 -4.24 -6.95 2.79
CA TYR A 174 -3.07 -7.36 3.57
C TYR A 174 -3.14 -8.83 3.98
N GLY A 175 -4.29 -9.26 4.48
CA GLY A 175 -4.56 -10.67 4.72
C GLY A 175 -3.80 -11.27 5.91
N ASP A 176 -3.66 -10.53 7.01
CA ASP A 176 -2.95 -10.99 8.21
C ASP A 176 -3.81 -10.75 9.46
N LEU A 177 -3.79 -11.70 10.40
CA LEU A 177 -4.44 -11.62 11.71
C LEU A 177 -3.49 -11.12 12.80
N PHE A 178 -2.23 -10.83 12.46
CA PHE A 178 -1.22 -10.24 13.34
C PHE A 178 -0.98 -11.05 14.64
N GLY A 179 -1.23 -12.36 14.60
CA GLY A 179 -1.18 -13.22 15.77
C GLY A 179 -2.31 -12.99 16.80
N CYS A 180 -3.26 -12.10 16.55
CA CYS A 180 -4.33 -11.78 17.51
C CYS A 180 -5.27 -12.96 17.80
N HIS A 181 -5.39 -13.89 16.85
CA HIS A 181 -6.16 -15.11 17.00
C HIS A 181 -5.51 -16.15 17.93
N GLU A 182 -4.21 -16.05 18.23
CA GLU A 182 -3.48 -17.02 19.05
C GLU A 182 -3.95 -17.00 20.52
N LYS A 183 -4.48 -15.87 20.98
CA LYS A 183 -5.02 -15.71 22.35
C LYS A 183 -6.42 -16.30 22.52
N CYS A 184 -7.06 -16.70 21.42
CA CYS A 184 -8.41 -17.23 21.39
C CYS A 184 -8.36 -18.75 21.25
N GLU A 185 -8.18 -19.45 22.37
CA GLU A 185 -8.06 -20.91 22.41
C GLU A 185 -9.41 -21.63 22.35
N GLU A 186 -10.49 -20.99 22.81
CA GLU A 186 -11.82 -21.59 22.77
C GLU A 186 -12.33 -21.75 21.33
N GLU A 187 -12.80 -22.96 21.01
CA GLU A 187 -13.36 -23.29 19.70
C GLU A 187 -14.52 -22.35 19.29
N GLY A 188 -15.31 -21.90 20.28
CA GLY A 188 -16.38 -20.93 20.06
C GLY A 188 -15.87 -19.57 19.56
N ASP A 189 -14.77 -19.09 20.11
CA ASP A 189 -14.15 -17.82 19.72
C ASP A 189 -13.45 -17.92 18.37
N ARG A 190 -12.73 -19.03 18.13
CA ARG A 190 -12.12 -19.30 16.83
C ARG A 190 -13.18 -19.34 15.72
N ARG A 191 -14.31 -20.01 15.96
CA ARG A 191 -15.44 -20.02 15.02
C ARG A 191 -15.98 -18.61 14.76
N ARG A 192 -16.14 -17.77 15.79
CA ARG A 192 -16.58 -16.37 15.63
C ARG A 192 -15.60 -15.56 14.78
N ILE A 193 -14.28 -15.73 14.98
CA ILE A 193 -13.26 -15.06 14.15
C ILE A 193 -13.38 -15.52 12.69
N ALA A 194 -13.54 -16.82 12.43
CA ALA A 194 -13.73 -17.32 11.08
C ALA A 194 -15.00 -16.76 10.42
N GLU A 195 -16.13 -16.76 11.12
CA GLU A 195 -17.39 -16.20 10.62
C GLU A 195 -17.27 -14.70 10.32
N TRP A 196 -16.63 -13.96 11.22
CA TRP A 196 -16.33 -12.53 11.03
C TRP A 196 -15.43 -12.30 9.82
N LEU A 197 -14.34 -13.06 9.65
CA LEU A 197 -13.44 -12.94 8.50
C LEU A 197 -14.17 -13.17 7.18
N ARG A 198 -15.06 -14.16 7.12
CA ARG A 198 -15.88 -14.43 5.93
C ARG A 198 -16.82 -13.26 5.65
N ALA A 199 -17.46 -12.72 6.69
CA ALA A 199 -18.36 -11.59 6.55
C ALA A 199 -17.63 -10.31 6.11
N VAL A 200 -16.41 -10.04 6.60
CA VAL A 200 -15.65 -8.82 6.29
C VAL A 200 -14.90 -8.92 4.96
N CYS A 201 -14.30 -10.07 4.66
CA CYS A 201 -13.41 -10.22 3.49
C CYS A 201 -13.99 -11.06 2.35
N ASP A 202 -15.22 -11.54 2.49
CA ASP A 202 -15.89 -12.41 1.50
C ASP A 202 -15.07 -13.66 1.10
N ILE A 203 -14.37 -14.24 2.08
CA ILE A 203 -13.55 -15.44 1.88
C ILE A 203 -14.36 -16.72 2.15
N THR A 204 -13.86 -17.84 1.62
CA THR A 204 -14.48 -19.16 1.87
C THR A 204 -14.20 -19.64 3.30
N GLN A 205 -15.01 -20.59 3.78
CA GLN A 205 -14.77 -21.25 5.08
C GLN A 205 -13.37 -21.88 5.17
N ALA A 206 -12.89 -22.48 4.08
CA ALA A 206 -11.56 -23.08 4.04
C ALA A 206 -10.45 -22.04 4.23
N LYS A 207 -10.56 -20.87 3.56
CA LYS A 207 -9.61 -19.77 3.73
C LYS A 207 -9.66 -19.17 5.13
N ALA A 208 -10.84 -19.05 5.72
CA ALA A 208 -10.97 -18.58 7.10
C ALA A 208 -10.34 -19.56 8.10
N ALA A 209 -10.47 -20.87 7.87
CA ALA A 209 -9.80 -21.89 8.69
C ALA A 209 -8.27 -21.84 8.52
N GLU A 210 -7.77 -21.64 7.30
CA GLU A 210 -6.35 -21.42 7.02
C GLU A 210 -5.81 -20.16 7.73
N ALA A 211 -6.59 -19.07 7.72
CA ALA A 211 -6.26 -17.84 8.44
C ALA A 211 -6.04 -18.09 9.93
N LEU A 212 -6.93 -18.88 10.55
CA LEU A 212 -6.83 -19.23 11.96
C LEU A 212 -5.69 -20.20 12.29
N ALA A 213 -5.21 -20.96 11.30
CA ALA A 213 -4.11 -21.90 11.50
C ALA A 213 -2.74 -21.23 11.32
N THR A 214 -2.63 -20.27 10.39
CA THR A 214 -1.35 -19.67 9.98
C THR A 214 -1.20 -18.20 10.39
N GLY A 215 -2.29 -17.57 10.82
CA GLY A 215 -2.38 -16.13 10.98
C GLY A 215 -2.52 -15.35 9.69
N LYS A 216 -2.50 -16.00 8.52
CA LYS A 216 -2.52 -15.33 7.22
C LYS A 216 -3.57 -15.90 6.28
N PHE A 217 -4.11 -15.05 5.44
CA PHE A 217 -5.03 -15.43 4.38
C PHE A 217 -4.78 -14.57 3.16
N SER A 218 -5.00 -15.13 1.98
CA SER A 218 -5.14 -14.30 0.79
C SER A 218 -6.63 -14.08 0.58
N PRO A 219 -7.09 -12.85 0.28
CA PRO A 219 -8.45 -12.65 -0.22
C PRO A 219 -8.64 -13.58 -1.41
N GLY A 220 -9.88 -13.94 -1.74
CA GLY A 220 -10.20 -14.73 -2.93
C GLY A 220 -9.76 -14.04 -4.22
N GLN A 221 -8.47 -13.83 -4.47
CA GLN A 221 -7.96 -13.46 -5.76
C GLN A 221 -7.86 -14.74 -6.59
N PRO A 222 -8.71 -14.92 -7.62
CA PRO A 222 -8.48 -15.94 -8.64
C PRO A 222 -7.15 -15.73 -9.40
N PHE A 223 -6.49 -14.59 -9.22
CA PHE A 223 -5.29 -14.14 -9.95
C PHE A 223 -4.01 -14.93 -9.71
N LEU A 224 -3.95 -15.79 -8.70
CA LEU A 224 -2.79 -16.66 -8.47
C LEU A 224 -3.17 -18.13 -8.37
N LYS A 225 -3.97 -18.63 -9.33
CA LYS A 225 -3.63 -19.94 -9.91
C LYS A 225 -2.41 -19.78 -10.83
N GLN A 226 -1.35 -19.14 -10.34
CA GLN A 226 -0.08 -19.09 -11.04
C GLN A 226 0.57 -20.45 -10.78
N GLY A 227 0.64 -21.26 -11.83
CA GLY A 227 1.29 -22.56 -11.82
C GLY A 227 2.77 -22.45 -11.46
N VAL A 228 3.05 -22.31 -10.17
CA VAL A 228 4.36 -22.59 -9.58
C VAL A 228 4.26 -23.95 -8.92
N ASP A 229 4.18 -24.97 -9.78
CA ASP A 229 4.51 -26.33 -9.37
C ASP A 229 5.96 -26.33 -8.84
N GLY A 230 6.15 -26.74 -7.58
CA GLY A 230 7.40 -27.37 -7.15
C GLY A 230 8.57 -26.48 -6.70
N GLY A 231 8.36 -25.21 -6.38
CA GLY A 231 9.40 -24.39 -5.74
C GLY A 231 9.64 -24.83 -4.28
N LYS A 232 10.78 -25.47 -4.00
CA LYS A 232 11.23 -25.84 -2.64
C LYS A 232 11.02 -24.67 -1.67
N VAL A 233 10.13 -24.89 -0.70
CA VAL A 233 9.89 -23.98 0.43
C VAL A 233 11.24 -23.78 1.13
N SER A 234 11.77 -22.55 1.07
CA SER A 234 12.98 -22.20 1.82
C SER A 234 12.72 -22.45 3.31
N PRO A 235 13.72 -22.91 4.07
CA PRO A 235 13.57 -23.17 5.50
C PRO A 235 12.97 -21.94 6.17
N LEU A 236 11.89 -22.16 6.93
CA LEU A 236 11.22 -21.17 7.75
C LEU A 236 12.30 -20.42 8.56
N GLN A 237 12.69 -19.23 8.11
CA GLN A 237 13.59 -18.42 8.92
C GLN A 237 12.81 -18.10 10.20
N PRO A 238 13.43 -18.21 11.39
CA PRO A 238 12.78 -17.81 12.63
C PRO A 238 12.28 -16.39 12.43
N ALA A 239 10.98 -16.19 12.68
CA ALA A 239 10.30 -14.93 12.46
C ALA A 239 11.13 -13.83 13.15
N LYS A 240 11.84 -13.03 12.35
CA LYS A 240 12.54 -11.86 12.87
C LYS A 240 11.45 -11.00 13.45
N LYS A 241 11.51 -10.73 14.76
CA LYS A 241 10.60 -9.79 15.41
C LYS A 241 10.67 -8.48 14.63
N GLN A 242 9.63 -8.20 13.83
CA GLN A 242 9.54 -6.93 13.14
C GLN A 242 9.32 -5.87 14.22
N LEU A 243 10.17 -4.84 14.20
CA LEU A 243 10.00 -3.71 15.10
C LEU A 243 8.68 -3.04 14.74
N ARG A 244 7.88 -2.69 15.74
CA ARG A 244 6.64 -1.94 15.51
C ARG A 244 6.99 -0.52 15.02
N TRP A 245 6.08 0.13 14.31
CA TRP A 245 6.32 1.47 13.76
C TRP A 245 6.70 2.50 14.85
N ASP A 246 6.11 2.41 16.04
CA ASP A 246 6.45 3.22 17.21
C ASP A 246 7.86 2.92 17.71
N GLU A 247 8.28 1.65 17.75
CA GLU A 247 9.65 1.28 18.10
C GLU A 247 10.67 1.85 17.08
N VAL A 248 10.37 1.76 15.79
CA VAL A 248 11.22 2.34 14.71
C VAL A 248 11.30 3.86 14.84
N PHE A 249 10.18 4.52 15.13
CA PHE A 249 10.14 5.97 15.35
C PHE A 249 10.99 6.38 16.57
N VAL A 250 10.83 5.70 17.71
CA VAL A 250 11.58 5.97 18.93
C VAL A 250 13.08 5.76 18.71
N VAL A 251 13.48 4.66 18.08
CA VAL A 251 14.89 4.38 17.79
C VAL A 251 15.48 5.47 16.88
N THR A 252 14.74 5.88 15.85
CA THR A 252 15.16 6.96 14.95
C THR A 252 15.31 8.29 15.68
N ALA A 253 14.32 8.66 16.52
CA ALA A 253 14.32 9.91 17.28
C ALA A 253 15.47 9.97 18.29
N VAL A 254 15.72 8.88 19.03
CA VAL A 254 16.84 8.78 19.99
C VAL A 254 18.18 8.86 19.26
N SER A 255 18.32 8.16 18.13
CA SER A 255 19.55 8.18 17.33
C SER A 255 19.85 9.58 16.79
N LEU A 256 18.83 10.29 16.30
CA LEU A 256 18.95 11.67 15.83
C LEU A 256 19.33 12.63 16.97
N ALA A 257 18.68 12.51 18.13
CA ALA A 257 18.99 13.32 19.31
C ALA A 257 20.43 13.11 19.80
N ALA A 258 20.90 11.85 19.84
CA ALA A 258 22.27 11.52 20.20
C ALA A 258 23.29 12.13 19.22
N LEU A 259 23.01 12.07 17.92
CA LEU A 259 23.85 12.66 16.89
C LEU A 259 23.95 14.18 17.02
N ILE A 260 22.82 14.87 17.25
CA ILE A 260 22.79 16.32 17.50
C ILE A 260 23.60 16.66 18.77
N GLY A 261 23.45 15.86 19.84
CA GLY A 261 24.20 16.02 21.07
C GLY A 261 25.72 15.92 20.87
N VAL A 262 26.18 14.91 20.14
CA VAL A 262 27.62 14.71 19.82
C VAL A 262 28.17 15.86 18.97
N VAL A 263 27.44 16.30 17.94
CA VAL A 263 27.85 17.42 17.09
C VAL A 263 27.98 18.71 17.89
N THR A 264 27.00 19.00 18.74
CA THR A 264 26.99 20.21 19.59
C THR A 264 28.15 20.18 20.59
N TRP A 265 28.42 19.01 21.19
CA TRP A 265 29.52 18.84 22.12
C TRP A 265 30.89 19.02 21.44
N LEU A 266 31.11 18.44 20.25
CA LEU A 266 32.33 18.63 19.47
C LEU A 266 32.52 20.09 19.07
N TYR A 267 31.45 20.76 18.65
CA TYR A 267 31.49 22.19 18.31
C TYR A 267 31.94 23.03 19.51
N ASN A 268 31.33 22.82 20.67
CA ASN A 268 31.69 23.53 21.90
C ASN A 268 33.13 23.22 22.33
N TRP A 269 33.58 21.97 22.22
CA TRP A 269 34.97 21.61 22.51
C TRP A 269 35.92 22.42 21.61
N CYS A 270 35.70 22.39 20.30
CA CYS A 270 36.55 23.08 19.33
C CYS A 270 36.54 24.62 19.52
N ALA A 271 35.38 25.20 19.84
CA ALA A 271 35.24 26.64 20.05
C ALA A 271 35.87 27.12 21.37
N VAL A 272 35.76 26.33 22.45
CA VAL A 272 36.19 26.74 23.79
C VAL A 272 37.67 26.48 24.05
N ARG A 273 38.35 25.60 23.30
CA ARG A 273 39.80 25.41 23.48
C ARG A 273 40.54 26.73 23.17
N PRO A 274 41.06 27.44 24.19
CA PRO A 274 41.74 28.69 23.96
C PRO A 274 42.96 28.39 23.09
N ARG A 275 43.16 29.16 22.01
CA ARG A 275 44.41 29.16 21.25
C ARG A 275 45.54 29.44 22.23
N ARG A 276 46.18 28.40 22.79
CA ARG A 276 47.40 28.52 23.59
C ARG A 276 48.40 29.22 22.69
N LYS A 277 48.58 30.53 22.88
CA LYS A 277 49.58 31.32 22.19
C LYS A 277 50.92 30.69 22.55
N ILE A 278 51.55 30.02 21.58
CA ILE A 278 52.92 29.54 21.72
C ILE A 278 53.78 30.78 21.91
N ARG A 279 54.20 31.04 23.15
CA ARG A 279 55.22 32.05 23.45
C ARG A 279 56.52 31.54 22.86
N LYS A 280 56.94 32.11 21.72
CA LYS A 280 58.30 31.94 21.22
C LYS A 280 59.22 32.70 22.16
N SER A 281 60.19 32.01 22.78
CA SER A 281 61.37 32.63 23.40
C SER A 281 62.45 32.80 22.37
#